data_AF-A0A1S3D068-F1
#
_entry.id   AF-A0A1S3D068-F1
#
_cell.length_a   1.000
_cell.length_b   1.000
_cell.length_c   1.000
_cell.angle_alpha   90.00
_cell.angle_beta   90.00
_cell.angle_gamma   90.00
#
_symmetry.space_group_name_H-M   'P 1'
#
loop_
_entity.id
_entity.type
_entity.pdbx_description
1 polymer ?
#
loop_
_entity_poly.entity_id
_entity_poly.type
_entity_poly.pdbx_seq_one_letter_code
_entity_poly.pdbx_strand_id
1 'polypeptide(L)'
;MSVYSSTKHALKVMTKGLRAELLQQKPGIKITLLNPGLVNTPLAATWMEKDKVSFPHYIEPEHVAQAVLYIISTPQFVDVTELKVQNSAEYVR
;
A
#
# COMPACT_ATOMS: atom_id res chain seq x y z
N MET A 1 11.35 -13.08 -3.10
CA MET A 1 9.94 -12.63 -2.96
C MET A 1 9.16 -13.30 -1.82
N SER A 2 9.27 -14.62 -1.57
CA SER A 2 8.46 -15.32 -0.54
C SER A 2 8.40 -14.63 0.85
N VAL A 3 9.55 -14.32 1.47
CA VAL A 3 9.58 -13.66 2.80
C VAL A 3 8.93 -12.27 2.78
N TYR A 4 9.19 -11.47 1.74
CA TYR A 4 8.59 -10.14 1.58
C TYR A 4 7.06 -10.23 1.43
N SER A 5 6.58 -11.14 0.58
CA SER A 5 5.14 -11.33 0.38
C SER A 5 4.46 -11.80 1.67
N SER A 6 5.08 -12.70 2.44
CA SER A 6 4.56 -13.15 3.73
C SER A 6 4.43 -12.02 4.74
N THR A 7 5.44 -11.15 4.87
CA THR A 7 5.37 -10.02 5.80
C THR A 7 4.32 -8.99 5.37
N LYS A 8 4.18 -8.71 4.07
CA LYS A 8 3.12 -7.81 3.56
C LYS A 8 1.72 -8.39 3.71
N HIS A 9 1.57 -9.71 3.59
CA HIS A 9 0.30 -10.37 3.87
C HIS A 9 -0.05 -10.33 5.37
N ALA A 10 0.95 -10.52 6.25
CA ALA A 10 0.76 -10.37 7.69
C ALA A 10 0.28 -8.95 8.07
N LEU A 11 0.85 -7.90 7.46
CA LEU A 11 0.39 -6.52 7.66
C LEU A 11 -1.09 -6.35 7.34
N LYS A 12 -1.61 -7.00 6.29
CA LYS A 12 -3.04 -6.94 5.96
C LYS A 12 -3.93 -7.47 7.07
N VAL A 13 -3.54 -8.59 7.69
CA VAL A 13 -4.26 -9.17 8.83
C VAL A 13 -4.12 -8.29 10.06
N MET A 14 -2.91 -7.80 10.36
CA MET A 14 -2.64 -6.92 11.50
C MET A 14 -3.44 -5.62 11.42
N THR A 15 -3.48 -4.96 10.26
CA THR A 15 -4.27 -3.74 10.07
C THR A 15 -5.77 -3.97 10.28
N LYS A 16 -6.29 -5.12 9.86
CA LYS A 16 -7.70 -5.48 10.12
C LYS A 16 -7.97 -5.71 11.61
N GLY A 17 -7.13 -6.48 12.29
CA GLY A 17 -7.25 -6.75 13.73
C GLY A 17 -7.16 -5.47 14.55
N LEU A 18 -6.14 -4.66 14.31
CA LEU A 18 -5.92 -3.40 15.03
C LEU A 18 -7.10 -2.44 14.87
N ARG A 19 -7.71 -2.35 13.68
CA ARG A 19 -8.90 -1.54 13.46
C ARG A 19 -10.08 -2.01 14.32
N ALA A 20 -10.31 -3.32 14.38
CA ALA A 20 -11.39 -3.88 15.19
C ALA A 20 -11.19 -3.61 16.69
N GLU A 21 -9.94 -3.69 17.18
CA GLU A 21 -9.59 -3.36 18.56
C GLU A 21 -9.80 -1.87 18.87
N LEU A 22 -9.34 -0.97 17.99
CA LEU A 22 -9.47 0.48 18.21
C LEU A 22 -10.90 0.99 18.10
N LEU A 23 -11.75 0.37 17.28
CA LEU A 23 -13.18 0.71 17.23
C LEU A 23 -13.85 0.57 18.60
N GLN A 24 -13.39 -0.37 19.43
CA GLN A 24 -13.93 -0.59 20.78
C GLN A 24 -13.26 0.30 21.84
N GLN A 25 -11.94 0.53 21.73
CA GLN A 25 -11.16 1.19 22.78
C GLN A 25 -10.98 2.70 22.59
N LYS A 26 -10.87 3.18 21.34
CA LYS A 26 -10.54 4.56 20.99
C LYS A 26 -11.24 4.97 19.69
N PRO A 27 -12.57 5.19 19.72
CA PRO A 27 -13.31 5.60 18.53
C PRO A 27 -12.76 6.92 17.97
N GLY A 28 -12.61 7.00 16.65
CA GLY A 28 -12.11 8.18 15.93
C GLY A 28 -10.67 8.08 15.40
N ILE A 29 -9.92 7.03 15.76
CA ILE A 29 -8.63 6.73 15.11
C ILE A 29 -8.89 6.00 13.79
N LYS A 30 -8.48 6.60 12.67
CA LYS A 30 -8.52 5.98 11.34
C LYS A 30 -7.29 5.11 11.12
N ILE A 31 -7.47 3.93 10.55
CA ILE A 31 -6.38 3.03 10.17
C ILE A 31 -6.55 2.68 8.71
N THR A 32 -5.52 2.90 7.90
CA THR A 32 -5.54 2.59 6.46
C THR A 32 -4.40 1.66 6.10
N LEU A 33 -4.70 0.63 5.30
CA LEU A 33 -3.69 -0.17 4.62
C LEU A 33 -3.49 0.39 3.20
N LEU A 34 -2.36 1.06 2.96
CA LEU A 34 -1.96 1.51 1.62
C LEU A 34 -1.06 0.46 0.96
N ASN A 35 -1.49 -0.07 -0.18
CA ASN A 35 -0.85 -1.14 -0.94
C ASN A 35 -0.43 -0.66 -2.34
N PRO A 36 0.77 -0.07 -2.49
CA PRO A 36 1.32 0.25 -3.80
C PRO A 36 1.73 -1.02 -4.57
N GLY A 37 1.65 -0.94 -5.90
CA GLY A 37 2.33 -1.82 -6.86
C GLY A 37 3.81 -1.48 -6.94
N LEU A 38 4.43 -1.70 -8.10
CA LEU A 38 5.84 -1.36 -8.27
C LEU A 38 6.05 0.15 -8.28
N VAL A 39 6.91 0.66 -7.39
CA VAL A 39 7.23 2.09 -7.26
C VAL A 39 8.68 2.34 -7.62
N ASN A 40 8.96 3.39 -8.40
CA ASN A 40 10.31 3.81 -8.78
C ASN A 40 11.10 4.31 -7.55
N THR A 41 11.74 3.38 -6.85
CA THR A 41 12.50 3.64 -5.63
C THR A 41 13.78 2.80 -5.64
N PRO A 42 14.79 3.14 -4.82
CA PRO A 42 15.99 2.31 -4.69
C PRO A 42 15.68 0.86 -4.28
N LEU A 43 14.60 0.62 -3.53
CA LEU A 43 14.17 -0.74 -3.17
C LEU A 43 13.83 -1.56 -4.41
N ALA A 44 13.14 -0.96 -5.41
CA ALA A 44 12.82 -1.65 -6.65
C ALA A 44 14.09 -2.05 -7.41
N ALA A 45 15.13 -1.20 -7.43
CA ALA A 45 16.41 -1.51 -8.07
C ALA A 45 17.04 -2.81 -7.51
N THR A 46 16.93 -3.05 -6.20
CA THR A 46 17.42 -4.30 -5.57
C THR A 46 16.74 -5.58 -6.07
N TRP A 47 15.52 -5.46 -6.62
CA TRP A 47 14.78 -6.56 -7.22
C TRP A 47 15.04 -6.65 -8.72
N MET A 48 15.15 -5.50 -9.41
CA MET A 48 15.44 -5.42 -10.84
C MET A 48 16.81 -6.00 -11.21
N GLU A 49 17.84 -5.73 -10.39
CA GLU A 49 19.18 -6.30 -10.59
C GLU A 49 19.21 -7.82 -10.43
N LYS A 50 18.37 -8.36 -9.54
CA LYS A 50 18.29 -9.82 -9.28
C LYS A 50 17.50 -10.57 -10.35
N ASP A 51 16.44 -9.97 -10.87
CA ASP A 51 15.51 -10.70 -11.76
C ASP A 51 15.80 -10.52 -13.25
N LYS A 52 16.75 -9.67 -13.69
CA LYS A 52 17.06 -9.35 -15.12
C LYS A 52 15.86 -8.91 -15.98
N VAL A 53 14.66 -8.88 -15.40
CA VAL A 53 13.42 -8.45 -16.02
C VAL A 53 13.33 -6.94 -15.84
N SER A 54 13.33 -6.21 -16.95
CA SER A 54 12.90 -4.82 -16.94
C SER A 54 11.45 -4.80 -16.46
N PHE A 55 11.16 -4.01 -15.44
CA PHE A 55 9.79 -3.74 -15.02
C PHE A 55 9.37 -2.42 -15.67
N PRO A 56 8.75 -2.44 -16.86
CA PRO A 56 8.47 -1.24 -17.64
C PRO A 56 7.35 -0.38 -17.05
N HIS A 57 6.63 -0.91 -16.06
CA HIS A 57 5.42 -0.29 -15.53
C HIS A 57 5.61 -0.12 -14.02
N TYR A 58 6.06 1.06 -13.62
CA TYR A 58 6.12 1.49 -12.24
C TYR A 58 5.27 2.75 -12.07
N ILE A 59 4.98 3.10 -10.82
CA ILE A 59 4.46 4.42 -10.45
C ILE A 59 5.58 5.24 -9.80
N GLU A 60 5.54 6.56 -9.99
CA GLU A 60 6.45 7.45 -9.27
C GLU A 60 6.05 7.60 -7.79
N PRO A 61 7.01 7.82 -6.86
CA PRO A 61 6.74 8.00 -5.43
C PRO A 61 5.72 9.09 -5.12
N GLU A 62 5.67 10.15 -5.93
CA GLU A 62 4.74 11.28 -5.79
C GLU A 62 3.28 10.82 -5.90
N HIS A 63 2.99 9.80 -6.71
CA HIS A 63 1.64 9.24 -6.82
C HIS A 63 1.23 8.48 -5.54
N VAL A 64 2.19 7.85 -4.85
CA VAL A 64 1.94 7.24 -3.53
C VAL A 64 1.72 8.32 -2.48
N ALA A 65 2.49 9.42 -2.53
CA ALA A 65 2.27 10.57 -1.66
C ALA A 65 0.89 11.21 -1.88
N GLN A 66 0.45 11.33 -3.13
CA GLN A 66 -0.90 11.83 -3.45
C GLN A 66 -2.00 10.90 -2.92
N ALA A 67 -1.78 9.58 -2.94
CA ALA A 67 -2.69 8.63 -2.32
C ALA A 67 -2.74 8.79 -0.79
N VAL A 68 -1.61 9.06 -0.14
CA VAL A 68 -1.57 9.40 1.30
C VAL A 68 -2.35 10.69 1.57
N LEU A 69 -2.15 11.75 0.77
CA LEU A 69 -2.91 12.99 0.89
C LEU A 69 -4.42 12.73 0.76
N TYR A 70 -4.84 11.95 -0.25
CA TYR A 70 -6.23 11.53 -0.41
C TYR A 70 -6.79 10.85 0.84
N ILE A 71 -6.05 9.91 1.44
CA ILE A 71 -6.47 9.18 2.65
C ILE A 71 -6.65 10.14 3.83
N ILE A 72 -5.69 11.04 4.07
CA ILE A 72 -5.73 11.91 5.25
C ILE A 72 -6.72 13.07 5.08
N SER A 73 -6.99 13.50 3.84
CA SER A 73 -7.96 14.56 3.52
C SER A 73 -9.42 14.10 3.63
N THR A 74 -9.71 12.82 3.87
CA THR A 74 -11.10 12.39 4.08
C THR A 74 -11.68 12.97 5.38
N PRO A 75 -12.99 13.29 5.41
CA PRO A 75 -13.66 13.71 6.64
C PRO A 75 -13.41 12.74 7.81
N GLN A 76 -13.51 13.22 9.04
CA GLN A 76 -13.22 12.41 10.23
C GLN A 76 -14.09 11.15 10.33
N PHE A 77 -15.33 11.20 9.82
CA PHE A 77 -16.27 10.08 9.81
C PHE A 77 -16.10 9.13 8.60
N VAL A 78 -15.16 9.41 7.69
CA VAL A 78 -14.86 8.59 6.52
C VAL A 78 -13.51 7.91 6.69
N ASP A 79 -13.52 6.59 6.87
CA ASP A 79 -12.31 5.77 6.96
C ASP A 79 -12.02 5.05 5.63
N VAL A 80 -10.86 5.35 5.03
CA VAL A 80 -10.33 4.58 3.90
C VAL A 80 -9.62 3.36 4.47
N THR A 81 -10.30 2.21 4.49
CA THR A 81 -9.76 1.03 5.18
C THR A 81 -8.60 0.35 4.43
N GLU A 82 -8.67 0.31 3.10
CA GLU A 82 -7.64 -0.24 2.23
C GLU A 82 -7.62 0.56 0.92
N LEU A 83 -6.43 0.94 0.44
CA LEU A 83 -6.24 1.60 -0.84
C LEU A 83 -5.12 0.88 -1.60
N LYS A 84 -5.41 0.42 -2.81
CA LYS A 84 -4.43 -0.20 -3.70
C LYS A 84 -4.10 0.78 -4.83
N VAL A 85 -2.82 1.05 -5.05
CA VAL A 85 -2.35 2.00 -6.09
C VAL A 85 -1.39 1.25 -7.00
N GLN A 86 -1.69 1.17 -8.28
CA GLN A 86 -0.93 0.37 -9.25
C GLN A 86 -0.82 1.11 -10.57
N ASN A 87 0.16 0.74 -11.39
CA ASN A 87 0.22 1.23 -12.75
C ASN A 87 -0.93 0.59 -13.54
N SER A 88 -1.70 1.39 -14.30
CA SER A 88 -2.87 0.89 -15.04
C SER A 88 -2.51 -0.17 -16.09
N ALA A 89 -1.28 -0.15 -16.61
CA ALA A 89 -0.77 -1.17 -17.53
C ALA A 89 -0.60 -2.55 -16.87
N GLU A 90 -0.50 -2.63 -15.53
CA GLU A 90 -0.46 -3.90 -14.80
C GLU A 90 -1.82 -4.63 -14.78
N TYR A 91 -2.93 -3.94 -15.05
CA TYR A 91 -4.28 -4.53 -15.06
C TYR A 91 -4.68 -5.20 -16.38
N VAL A 92 -3.94 -4.96 -17.46
CA VAL A 92 -4.28 -5.46 -18.82
C VAL A 92 -3.71 -6.88 -19.05
N ARG A 93 -3.45 -7.65 -17.98
CA ARG A 93 -2.99 -9.05 -18.05
C ARG A 93 -3.74 -9.94 -17.08
#